data_AF-A0A9X6VAP0-F1
#
_entry.id   AF-A0A9X6VAP0-F1
#
_cell.length_a   1.000
_cell.length_b   1.000
_cell.length_c   1.000
_cell.angle_alpha   90.00
_cell.angle_beta   90.00
_cell.angle_gamma   90.00
#
_symmetry.space_group_name_H-M   'P 1'
#
loop_
_entity.id
_entity.type
_entity.pdbx_description
1 polymer ?
#
loop_
_entity_poly.entity_id
_entity_poly.type
_entity_poly.pdbx_seq_one_letter_code
_entity_poly.pdbx_strand_id
1 'polypeptide(L)'
;MWHEAIAIFIVDKSLKNALDFLNNALKLTLTNSDFLSEREIDIMQTMAIFYAENKEYEKSINILKRCLSNFNKLDFPRDKEIKLKIMLNLAKSLDFTYQHEEAIKYIDKGIKLAINLNTLYLLGELFYLKGQFLLKIKQHNVEDVIYNWKKALFIFELTEKEYYTKMLPDELIELQNKKHS
;
A
#
# COMPACT_ATOMS: atom_id res chain seq x y z
N MET A 1 3.82 10.24 -20.54
CA MET A 1 2.99 9.02 -20.58
C MET A 1 2.64 8.43 -19.20
N TRP A 2 3.58 7.93 -18.37
CA TRP A 2 3.21 7.34 -17.06
C TRP A 2 2.61 8.36 -16.08
N HIS A 3 3.29 9.50 -15.86
CA HIS A 3 2.77 10.59 -15.03
C HIS A 3 1.49 11.23 -15.61
N GLU A 4 1.34 11.25 -16.94
CA GLU A 4 0.11 11.70 -17.61
C GLU A 4 -1.07 10.77 -17.31
N ALA A 5 -0.86 9.45 -17.29
CA ALA A 5 -1.93 8.51 -16.92
C ALA A 5 -2.41 8.72 -15.48
N ILE A 6 -1.50 9.08 -14.55
CA ILE A 6 -1.86 9.44 -13.18
C ILE A 6 -2.72 10.71 -13.17
N ALA A 7 -2.34 11.73 -13.94
CA ALA A 7 -3.13 12.97 -14.05
C ALA A 7 -4.53 12.71 -14.65
N ILE A 8 -4.62 11.95 -15.75
CA ILE A 8 -5.90 11.57 -16.38
C ILE A 8 -6.80 10.83 -15.39
N PHE A 9 -6.26 9.88 -14.63
CA PHE A 9 -7.05 9.13 -13.65
C PHE A 9 -7.57 10.02 -12.51
N ILE A 10 -6.72 10.92 -11.99
CA ILE A 10 -7.08 11.78 -10.86
C ILE A 10 -8.09 12.85 -11.29
N VAL A 11 -7.90 13.47 -12.46
CA VAL A 11 -8.70 14.60 -12.95
C VAL A 11 -9.95 14.14 -13.71
N ASP A 12 -9.80 13.25 -14.67
CA ASP A 12 -10.89 12.87 -15.57
C ASP A 12 -11.70 11.67 -15.04
N LYS A 13 -11.22 11.00 -13.98
CA LYS A 13 -11.79 9.76 -13.40
C LYS A 13 -12.01 8.65 -14.43
N SER A 14 -11.37 8.73 -15.60
CA SER A 14 -11.51 7.77 -16.68
C SER A 14 -10.51 6.63 -16.51
N LEU A 15 -10.95 5.54 -15.87
CA LEU A 15 -10.16 4.32 -15.73
C LEU A 15 -9.67 3.81 -17.09
N LYS A 16 -10.58 3.73 -18.08
CA LYS A 16 -10.27 3.20 -19.40
C LYS A 16 -9.13 3.97 -20.07
N ASN A 17 -9.23 5.30 -20.13
CA ASN A 17 -8.21 6.13 -20.78
C ASN A 17 -6.87 5.99 -20.03
N ALA A 18 -6.89 6.05 -18.71
CA ALA A 18 -5.67 5.92 -17.91
C ALA A 18 -4.99 4.56 -18.14
N LEU A 19 -5.75 3.46 -18.18
CA LEU A 19 -5.24 2.12 -18.49
C LEU A 19 -4.74 2.02 -19.94
N ASP A 20 -5.40 2.64 -20.92
CA ASP A 20 -4.94 2.64 -22.31
C ASP A 20 -3.56 3.31 -22.45
N PHE A 21 -3.34 4.44 -21.76
CA PHE A 21 -2.03 5.08 -21.70
C PHE A 21 -0.96 4.21 -21.02
N LEU A 22 -1.29 3.54 -19.91
CA LEU A 22 -0.36 2.65 -19.22
C LEU A 22 -0.04 1.39 -20.04
N ASN A 23 -1.03 0.81 -20.72
CA ASN A 23 -0.83 -0.31 -21.63
C ASN A 23 0.07 0.06 -22.80
N ASN A 24 -0.08 1.25 -23.37
CA ASN A 24 0.81 1.75 -24.41
C ASN A 24 2.24 1.96 -23.88
N ALA A 25 2.39 2.53 -22.68
CA ALA A 25 3.70 2.65 -22.05
C ALA A 25 4.35 1.27 -21.81
N LEU A 26 3.56 0.29 -21.34
CA LEU A 26 4.04 -1.07 -21.10
C LEU A 26 4.47 -1.76 -22.39
N LYS A 27 3.72 -1.61 -23.49
CA LYS A 27 4.10 -2.16 -24.80
C LYS A 27 5.44 -1.63 -25.32
N LEU A 28 5.81 -0.40 -24.96
CA LEU A 28 7.07 0.21 -25.37
C LEU A 28 8.26 -0.28 -24.54
N THR A 29 8.03 -0.73 -23.31
CA THR A 29 9.09 -1.16 -22.40
C THR A 29 9.23 -2.67 -22.28
N LEU A 30 8.12 -3.41 -22.38
CA LEU A 30 8.05 -4.84 -22.11
C LEU A 30 8.91 -5.65 -23.09
N THR A 31 10.03 -6.13 -22.57
CA THR A 31 10.96 -7.00 -23.32
C THR A 31 10.78 -8.47 -22.98
N ASN A 32 10.35 -8.79 -21.75
CA ASN A 32 10.10 -10.16 -21.30
C ASN A 32 8.96 -10.17 -20.28
N SER A 33 7.92 -10.98 -20.51
CA SER A 33 6.76 -11.07 -19.61
C SER A 33 7.08 -11.70 -18.25
N ASP A 34 8.12 -12.54 -18.17
CA ASP A 34 8.46 -13.31 -16.98
C ASP A 34 9.48 -12.60 -16.07
N PHE A 35 10.14 -11.57 -16.61
CA PHE A 35 11.16 -10.76 -15.95
C PHE A 35 10.92 -9.28 -16.22
N LEU A 36 10.17 -8.66 -15.31
CA LEU A 36 9.84 -7.24 -15.43
C LEU A 36 11.00 -6.35 -14.98
N SER A 37 11.27 -5.29 -15.73
CA SER A 37 12.16 -4.21 -15.29
C SER A 37 11.52 -3.38 -14.16
N GLU A 38 12.33 -2.61 -13.42
CA GLU A 38 11.82 -1.67 -12.40
C GLU A 38 10.72 -0.74 -12.98
N ARG A 39 10.93 -0.26 -14.21
CA ARG A 39 9.98 0.63 -14.89
C ARG A 39 8.65 -0.06 -15.19
N GLU A 40 8.69 -1.31 -15.62
CA GLU A 40 7.48 -2.09 -15.90
C GLU A 40 6.73 -2.41 -14.61
N ILE A 41 7.46 -2.70 -13.53
CA ILE A 41 6.89 -2.90 -12.20
C ILE A 41 6.16 -1.62 -11.76
N ASP A 42 6.75 -0.43 -11.94
CA ASP A 42 6.09 0.85 -11.63
C ASP A 42 4.79 1.07 -12.42
N ILE A 43 4.82 0.79 -13.72
CA ILE A 43 3.65 0.91 -14.59
C ILE A 43 2.55 -0.05 -14.12
N MET A 44 2.89 -1.32 -13.91
CA MET A 44 1.92 -2.34 -13.48
C MET A 44 1.38 -2.08 -12.08
N GLN A 45 2.23 -1.63 -11.15
CA GLN A 45 1.84 -1.23 -9.80
C GLN A 45 0.84 -0.06 -9.84
N THR A 46 1.03 0.88 -10.76
CA THR A 46 0.09 1.99 -10.99
C THR A 46 -1.25 1.50 -11.55
N MET A 47 -1.23 0.59 -12.53
CA MET A 47 -2.45 -0.05 -13.05
C MET A 47 -3.23 -0.75 -11.95
N ALA A 48 -2.54 -1.46 -11.05
CA ALA A 48 -3.18 -2.14 -9.93
C ALA A 48 -3.88 -1.17 -8.97
N ILE A 49 -3.27 -0.01 -8.68
CA ILE A 49 -3.94 1.04 -7.90
C ILE A 49 -5.24 1.47 -8.59
N PHE A 50 -5.21 1.73 -9.90
CA PHE A 50 -6.42 2.14 -10.62
C PHE A 50 -7.52 1.09 -10.57
N TYR A 51 -7.17 -0.20 -10.73
CA TYR A 51 -8.13 -1.28 -10.54
C TYR A 51 -8.71 -1.30 -9.11
N ALA A 52 -7.88 -1.13 -8.08
CA ALA A 52 -8.36 -1.08 -6.69
C ALA A 52 -9.29 0.10 -6.42
N GLU A 53 -8.96 1.30 -6.92
CA GLU A 53 -9.81 2.50 -6.81
C GLU A 53 -11.16 2.31 -7.52
N ASN A 54 -11.18 1.49 -8.58
CA ASN A 54 -12.40 1.06 -9.27
C ASN A 54 -13.05 -0.19 -8.67
N LYS A 55 -12.64 -0.61 -7.46
CA LYS A 55 -13.16 -1.77 -6.71
C LYS A 55 -12.91 -3.13 -7.38
N GLU A 56 -12.02 -3.20 -8.36
CA GLU A 56 -11.56 -4.44 -9.00
C GLU A 56 -10.41 -5.06 -8.20
N TYR A 57 -10.66 -5.38 -6.93
CA TYR A 57 -9.63 -5.76 -5.96
C TYR A 57 -8.87 -7.04 -6.34
N GLU A 58 -9.55 -8.08 -6.84
CA GLU A 58 -8.90 -9.32 -7.26
C GLU A 58 -7.91 -9.11 -8.42
N LYS A 59 -8.23 -8.23 -9.37
CA LYS A 59 -7.29 -7.86 -10.44
C LYS A 59 -6.08 -7.11 -9.88
N SER A 60 -6.32 -6.15 -8.98
CA SER A 60 -5.25 -5.43 -8.28
C SER A 60 -4.31 -6.40 -7.54
N ILE A 61 -4.87 -7.34 -6.76
CA ILE A 61 -4.11 -8.35 -6.01
C ILE A 61 -3.22 -9.17 -6.94
N ASN A 62 -3.78 -9.68 -8.05
CA ASN A 62 -3.03 -10.49 -9.01
C ASN A 62 -1.86 -9.72 -9.62
N ILE A 63 -2.09 -8.46 -10.03
CA ILE A 63 -1.04 -7.61 -10.60
C ILE A 63 0.03 -7.29 -9.54
N LEU A 64 -0.36 -6.95 -8.32
CA LEU A 64 0.57 -6.61 -7.24
C LEU A 64 1.40 -7.82 -6.78
N LYS A 65 0.81 -9.01 -6.71
CA LYS A 65 1.56 -10.26 -6.44
C LYS A 65 2.61 -10.52 -7.53
N ARG A 66 2.26 -10.29 -8.81
CA ARG A 66 3.21 -10.38 -9.92
C ARG A 66 4.31 -9.32 -9.84
N CYS A 67 3.97 -8.08 -9.50
CA CYS A 67 4.94 -7.00 -9.29
C CYS A 67 5.93 -7.35 -8.17
N LEU A 68 5.43 -7.84 -7.04
CA LEU A 68 6.25 -8.22 -5.89
C LEU A 68 7.18 -9.40 -6.21
N SER A 69 6.67 -10.41 -6.93
CA SER A 69 7.46 -11.55 -7.37
C SER A 69 8.59 -11.11 -8.30
N ASN A 70 8.31 -10.26 -9.29
CA ASN A 70 9.33 -9.75 -10.21
C ASN A 70 10.35 -8.85 -9.50
N PHE A 71 9.90 -7.99 -8.59
CA PHE A 71 10.80 -7.15 -7.81
C PHE A 71 11.82 -7.98 -7.02
N ASN A 72 11.40 -9.12 -6.45
CA ASN A 72 12.30 -10.01 -5.72
C ASN A 72 13.34 -10.72 -6.61
N LYS A 73 13.17 -10.71 -7.93
CA LYS A 73 14.15 -11.25 -8.89
C LYS A 73 15.19 -10.21 -9.32
N LEU A 74 15.01 -8.94 -8.94
CA LEU A 74 15.97 -7.87 -9.26
C LEU A 74 17.19 -8.00 -8.34
N ASP A 75 18.38 -8.08 -8.92
CA ASP A 75 19.63 -8.20 -8.14
C ASP A 75 19.93 -6.90 -7.36
N PHE A 76 19.78 -5.75 -8.01
CA PHE A 76 20.13 -4.44 -7.45
C PHE A 76 19.11 -3.36 -7.82
N PRO A 77 17.88 -3.41 -7.26
CA PRO A 77 16.87 -2.40 -7.54
C PRO A 77 17.36 -1.01 -7.10
N ARG A 78 17.26 -0.02 -7.99
CA ARG A 78 17.67 1.37 -7.69
C ARG A 78 16.71 2.01 -6.71
N ASP A 79 15.42 1.88 -6.97
CA ASP A 79 14.36 2.30 -6.06
C ASP A 79 13.86 1.09 -5.24
N LYS A 80 14.15 1.10 -3.95
CA LYS A 80 13.69 0.05 -3.01
C LYS A 80 12.34 0.40 -2.38
N GLU A 81 11.91 1.65 -2.45
CA GLU A 81 10.67 2.14 -1.88
C GLU A 81 9.45 1.70 -2.67
N ILE A 82 9.60 1.45 -3.98
CA ILE A 82 8.54 0.83 -4.81
C ILE A 82 8.02 -0.49 -4.18
N LYS A 83 8.90 -1.28 -3.55
CA LYS A 83 8.49 -2.52 -2.87
C LYS A 83 7.58 -2.25 -1.67
N LEU A 84 7.80 -1.16 -0.94
CA LEU A 84 6.91 -0.72 0.14
C LEU A 84 5.53 -0.36 -0.42
N LYS A 85 5.51 0.41 -1.51
CA LYS A 85 4.27 0.82 -2.18
C LYS A 85 3.48 -0.39 -2.72
N ILE A 86 4.16 -1.39 -3.27
CA ILE A 86 3.53 -2.65 -3.71
C ILE A 86 2.92 -3.38 -2.50
N MET A 87 3.67 -3.56 -1.42
CA MET A 87 3.20 -4.27 -0.21
C MET A 87 2.00 -3.56 0.43
N LEU A 88 2.05 -2.23 0.56
CA LEU A 88 0.97 -1.43 1.13
C LEU A 88 -0.33 -1.60 0.32
N ASN A 89 -0.25 -1.42 -1.01
CA ASN A 89 -1.43 -1.52 -1.87
C ASN A 89 -1.96 -2.96 -1.98
N LEU A 90 -1.08 -3.96 -1.91
CA LEU A 90 -1.48 -5.36 -1.87
C LEU A 90 -2.26 -5.66 -0.59
N ALA A 91 -1.76 -5.20 0.55
CA ALA A 91 -2.42 -5.36 1.83
C ALA A 91 -3.79 -4.65 1.87
N LYS A 92 -3.89 -3.41 1.36
CA LYS A 92 -5.18 -2.71 1.21
C LYS A 92 -6.17 -3.52 0.35
N SER A 93 -5.71 -4.04 -0.79
CA SER A 93 -6.59 -4.79 -1.70
C SER A 93 -7.05 -6.11 -1.08
N LEU A 94 -6.16 -6.82 -0.38
CA LEU A 94 -6.47 -8.04 0.39
C LEU A 94 -7.49 -7.78 1.51
N ASP A 95 -7.36 -6.65 2.20
CA ASP A 95 -8.29 -6.26 3.25
C ASP A 95 -9.72 -6.04 2.70
N PHE A 96 -9.85 -5.45 1.51
CA PHE A 96 -11.15 -5.31 0.83
C PHE A 96 -11.74 -6.65 0.36
N THR A 97 -10.95 -7.71 0.28
CA THR A 97 -11.40 -9.08 -0.03
C THR A 97 -11.48 -9.97 1.21
N TYR A 98 -11.50 -9.37 2.42
CA TYR A 98 -11.60 -10.03 3.72
C TYR A 98 -10.43 -10.95 4.08
N GLN A 99 -9.29 -10.80 3.40
CA GLN A 99 -8.06 -11.56 3.64
C GLN A 99 -7.16 -10.84 4.66
N HIS A 100 -7.73 -10.45 5.81
CA HIS A 100 -7.09 -9.58 6.81
C HIS A 100 -5.77 -10.14 7.36
N GLU A 101 -5.71 -11.45 7.63
CA GLU A 101 -4.48 -12.10 8.13
C GLU A 101 -3.36 -12.07 7.09
N GLU A 102 -3.68 -12.27 5.80
CA GLU A 102 -2.68 -12.15 4.73
C GLU A 102 -2.25 -10.70 4.55
N ALA A 103 -3.19 -9.75 4.64
CA ALA A 103 -2.88 -8.32 4.60
C ALA A 103 -1.87 -7.93 5.70
N ILE A 104 -2.09 -8.37 6.95
CA ILE A 104 -1.19 -8.12 8.08
C ILE A 104 0.22 -8.67 7.80
N LYS A 105 0.33 -9.88 7.21
CA LYS A 105 1.65 -10.45 6.83
C LYS A 105 2.42 -9.56 5.85
N TYR A 106 1.74 -8.91 4.90
CA TYR A 106 2.40 -7.97 3.99
C TYR A 106 2.74 -6.64 4.66
N ILE A 107 1.88 -6.15 5.55
CA ILE A 107 2.17 -4.96 6.36
C ILE A 107 3.41 -5.18 7.23
N ASP A 108 3.53 -6.31 7.92
CA ASP A 108 4.69 -6.64 8.75
C ASP A 108 6.00 -6.69 7.94
N LYS A 109 5.93 -7.29 6.74
CA LYS A 109 7.06 -7.28 5.80
C LYS A 109 7.41 -5.86 5.36
N GLY A 110 6.41 -5.02 5.10
CA GLY A 110 6.57 -3.61 4.75
C GLY A 110 7.23 -2.80 5.86
N ILE A 111 6.76 -2.93 7.10
CA ILE A 111 7.34 -2.25 8.28
C ILE A 111 8.81 -2.64 8.43
N LYS A 112 9.11 -3.95 8.40
CA LYS A 112 10.49 -4.45 8.50
C LYS A 112 11.37 -3.90 7.37
N LEU A 113 10.85 -3.85 6.14
CA LEU A 113 11.58 -3.30 5.01
C LEU A 113 11.86 -1.81 5.18
N ALA A 114 10.86 -1.00 5.55
CA ALA A 114 11.01 0.44 5.73
C ALA A 114 12.04 0.77 6.82
N ILE A 115 12.01 0.03 7.94
CA ILE A 115 13.02 0.13 9.00
C ILE A 115 14.41 -0.23 8.47
N ASN A 116 14.55 -1.32 7.73
CA ASN A 116 15.85 -1.74 7.16
C ASN A 116 16.40 -0.73 6.14
N LEU A 117 15.53 -0.01 5.45
CA LEU A 117 15.89 1.06 4.52
C LEU A 117 16.15 2.40 5.23
N ASN A 118 15.90 2.49 6.54
CA ASN A 118 15.92 3.74 7.31
C ASN A 118 15.05 4.84 6.68
N THR A 119 13.89 4.47 6.11
CA THR A 119 12.97 5.41 5.47
C THR A 119 11.70 5.59 6.30
N LEU A 120 11.20 6.83 6.36
CA LEU A 120 9.87 7.14 6.88
C LEU A 120 8.80 7.04 5.79
N TYR A 121 9.18 6.86 4.52
CA TYR A 121 8.24 6.71 3.41
C TYR A 121 7.28 5.53 3.67
N LEU A 122 5.98 5.84 3.72
CA LEU A 122 4.87 4.91 4.00
C LEU A 122 4.91 4.22 5.36
N LEU A 123 5.90 4.50 6.23
CA LEU A 123 6.04 3.77 7.50
C LEU A 123 4.88 4.09 8.44
N GLY A 124 4.44 5.34 8.51
CA GLY A 124 3.27 5.75 9.29
C GLY A 124 1.99 5.05 8.79
N GLU A 125 1.78 5.04 7.47
CA GLU A 125 0.65 4.39 6.82
C GLU A 125 0.63 2.87 7.07
N LEU A 126 1.80 2.22 7.05
CA LEU A 126 1.94 0.80 7.35
C LEU A 126 1.52 0.50 8.80
N PHE A 127 2.00 1.27 9.78
CA PHE A 127 1.60 1.12 11.18
C PHE A 127 0.10 1.39 11.38
N TYR A 128 -0.43 2.44 10.75
CA TYR A 128 -1.85 2.79 10.82
C TYR A 128 -2.73 1.65 10.30
N LEU A 129 -2.43 1.14 9.10
CA LEU A 129 -3.16 0.04 8.49
C LEU A 129 -3.03 -1.26 9.29
N LYS A 130 -1.89 -1.52 9.94
CA LYS A 130 -1.75 -2.69 10.82
C LYS A 130 -2.79 -2.65 11.94
N GLY A 131 -2.92 -1.51 12.62
CA GLY A 131 -3.94 -1.35 13.66
C GLY A 131 -5.36 -1.51 13.12
N GLN A 132 -5.65 -0.91 11.95
CA GLN A 132 -6.96 -1.04 11.30
C GLN A 132 -7.31 -2.48 10.91
N PHE A 133 -6.35 -3.27 10.43
CA PHE A 133 -6.59 -4.66 10.07
C PHE A 133 -6.71 -5.55 11.32
N LEU A 134 -5.94 -5.27 12.37
CA LEU A 134 -6.06 -5.98 13.65
C LEU A 134 -7.46 -5.85 14.25
N LEU A 135 -8.08 -4.66 14.18
CA LEU A 135 -9.47 -4.46 14.65
C LEU A 135 -10.49 -5.39 13.96
N LYS A 136 -10.19 -5.86 12.75
CA LYS A 136 -11.05 -6.77 11.96
C LYS A 136 -10.82 -8.25 12.28
N ILE A 137 -9.77 -8.58 13.05
CA ILE A 137 -9.51 -9.94 13.52
C ILE A 137 -10.39 -10.23 14.75
N LYS A 138 -10.96 -11.44 14.80
CA LYS A 138 -11.72 -11.90 15.97
C LYS A 138 -10.79 -12.00 17.18
N GLN A 139 -11.25 -11.52 18.34
CA GLN A 139 -10.49 -11.54 19.60
C GLN A 139 -9.13 -10.83 19.49
N HIS A 140 -9.07 -9.75 18.72
CA HIS A 140 -7.85 -8.96 18.59
C HIS A 140 -7.38 -8.39 19.93
N ASN A 141 -6.06 -8.25 20.06
CA ASN A 141 -5.47 -7.56 21.19
C ASN A 141 -5.52 -6.04 20.97
N VAL A 142 -6.35 -5.35 21.75
CA VAL A 142 -6.51 -3.89 21.68
C VAL A 142 -5.20 -3.16 21.96
N GLU A 143 -4.32 -3.70 22.79
CA GLU A 143 -3.02 -3.09 23.10
C GLU A 143 -2.11 -3.07 21.86
N ASP A 144 -2.17 -4.10 21.03
CA ASP A 144 -1.43 -4.13 19.76
C ASP A 144 -1.96 -3.06 18.79
N VAL A 145 -3.27 -2.85 18.72
CA VAL A 145 -3.86 -1.78 17.90
C VAL A 145 -3.35 -0.42 18.37
N ILE A 146 -3.46 -0.14 19.68
CA ILE A 146 -3.00 1.12 20.29
C ILE A 146 -1.52 1.33 20.05
N TYR A 147 -0.69 0.29 20.21
CA TYR A 147 0.75 0.37 19.97
C TYR A 147 1.05 0.80 18.54
N ASN A 148 0.41 0.15 17.55
CA ASN A 148 0.63 0.47 16.15
C ASN A 148 0.13 1.88 15.80
N TRP A 149 -1.02 2.31 16.29
CA TRP A 149 -1.52 3.66 16.04
C TRP A 149 -0.70 4.76 16.72
N LYS A 150 -0.16 4.52 17.92
CA LYS A 150 0.80 5.47 18.53
C LYS A 150 2.08 5.61 17.70
N LYS A 151 2.59 4.51 17.14
CA LYS A 151 3.74 4.56 16.21
C LYS A 151 3.41 5.32 14.93
N ALA A 152 2.23 5.08 14.36
CA ALA A 152 1.75 5.81 13.19
C ALA A 152 1.64 7.31 13.47
N LEU A 153 0.99 7.70 14.57
CA LEU A 153 0.81 9.10 14.98
C LEU A 153 2.15 9.82 15.09
N PHE A 154 3.12 9.23 15.81
CA PHE A 154 4.45 9.82 15.95
C PHE A 154 5.13 10.07 14.59
N ILE A 155 5.03 9.14 13.64
CA ILE A 155 5.60 9.31 12.30
C ILE A 155 4.82 10.37 11.52
N PHE A 156 3.50 10.42 11.64
CA PHE A 156 2.67 11.42 10.97
C PHE A 156 2.90 12.83 11.49
N GLU A 157 3.20 13.00 12.78
CA GLU A 157 3.64 14.28 13.37
C GLU A 157 4.99 14.71 12.78
N LEU A 158 5.97 13.80 12.73
CA LEU A 158 7.29 14.08 12.14
C LEU A 158 7.25 14.38 10.64
N THR A 159 6.25 13.84 9.92
CA THR A 159 6.12 13.98 8.46
C THR A 159 5.00 14.92 8.04
N GLU A 160 4.47 15.71 8.99
CA GLU A 160 3.46 16.76 8.78
C GLU A 160 2.19 16.28 8.04
N LYS A 161 1.74 15.04 8.34
CA LYS A 161 0.51 14.48 7.77
C LYS A 161 -0.72 14.94 8.55
N GLU A 162 -1.07 16.21 8.41
CA GLU A 162 -2.09 16.89 9.22
C GLU A 162 -3.43 16.17 9.38
N TYR A 163 -3.90 15.50 8.32
CA TYR A 163 -5.16 14.75 8.38
C TYR A 163 -5.12 13.68 9.48
N TYR A 164 -4.05 12.88 9.51
CA TYR A 164 -3.92 11.79 10.48
C TYR A 164 -3.60 12.31 11.89
N THR A 165 -2.83 13.39 12.01
CA THR A 165 -2.50 13.97 13.33
C THR A 165 -3.71 14.59 14.03
N LYS A 166 -4.70 15.06 13.26
CA LYS A 166 -5.97 15.55 13.80
C LYS A 166 -6.94 14.41 14.15
N MET A 167 -6.99 13.37 13.34
CA MET A 167 -8.00 12.30 13.44
C MET A 167 -7.62 11.16 14.40
N LEU A 168 -6.36 10.71 14.37
CA LEU A 168 -5.93 9.51 15.10
C LEU A 168 -5.93 9.65 16.64
N PRO A 169 -5.71 10.84 17.25
CA PRO A 169 -5.85 11.01 18.70
C PRO A 169 -7.26 10.70 19.20
N ASP A 170 -8.30 11.12 18.48
CA ASP A 170 -9.70 10.87 18.85
C ASP A 170 -10.01 9.37 18.78
N GLU A 171 -9.58 8.68 17.70
CA GLU A 171 -9.74 7.22 17.55
C GLU A 171 -9.05 6.45 18.69
N LEU A 172 -7.86 6.90 19.12
CA LEU A 172 -7.12 6.32 20.24
C LEU A 172 -7.88 6.47 21.57
N ILE A 173 -8.47 7.64 21.84
CA ILE A 173 -9.26 7.90 23.05
C ILE A 173 -10.50 7.00 23.08
N GLU A 174 -11.24 6.91 21.96
CA GLU A 174 -12.42 6.04 21.86
C GLU A 174 -12.08 4.57 22.14
N LEU A 175 -10.99 4.09 21.56
CA LEU A 175 -10.54 2.71 21.73
C LEU A 175 -10.12 2.41 23.17
N GLN A 176 -9.47 3.36 23.84
CA GLN A 176 -9.10 3.25 25.25
C GLN A 176 -10.32 3.24 26.17
N ASN A 177 -11.34 4.04 25.90
CA ASN A 177 -12.56 4.07 26.70
C ASN A 177 -13.35 2.75 26.61
N LYS A 178 -13.43 2.15 25.41
CA LYS A 178 -14.07 0.85 25.20
C LYS A 178 -13.38 -0.31 25.92
N LYS A 179 -12.08 -0.21 26.19
CA LYS A 179 -11.33 -1.23 26.96
C LYS A 179 -11.75 -1.28 28.44
N HIS A 180 -12.20 -0.15 29.00
CA HIS A 180 -12.52 0.00 30.42
C HIS A 180 -14.03 -0.08 30.72
N SER A 181 -14.85 -0.29 29.70
CA SER A 181 -16.31 -0.50 29.81
C SER A 181 -16.63 -1.99 29.77
#